data_AF-A0A1M6A4B5-F1
#
_entry.id   AF-A0A1M6A4B5-F1
#
_cell.length_a   1.000
_cell.length_b   1.000
_cell.length_c   1.000
_cell.angle_alpha   90.00
_cell.angle_beta   90.00
_cell.angle_gamma   90.00
#
_symmetry.space_group_name_H-M   'P 1'
#
loop_
_entity.id
_entity.type
_entity.pdbx_description
1 polymer ?
#
loop_
_entity_poly.entity_id
_entity_poly.type
_entity_poly.pdbx_seq_one_letter_code
_entity_poly.pdbx_strand_id
1 'polypeptide(L)'
;MTWTETLTEVIDTRSFSNLWFWIVVAVTWSSASYFVMGVPFDLIQRAKRQGGQAMQDLQDAARISCNRFLHMADTAGLWLVGFVTFFHSAMLVIAFWYWVEFAQAIELIALPMTLVFELTLRLAREVRERGLEGPELVRKLMRHRFWTQLIGMVALFVTAMFGMYQNLTMSPIPGW
;
A
#
# COMPACT_ATOMS: atom_id res chain seq x y z
N MET A 1 -14.67 25.57 23.46
CA MET A 1 -14.16 24.57 22.52
C MET A 1 -14.66 23.22 22.94
N THR A 2 -15.49 22.58 22.12
CA THR A 2 -15.97 21.22 22.33
C THR A 2 -14.93 20.21 21.82
N TRP A 3 -14.86 19.01 22.41
CA TRP A 3 -13.93 17.95 21.97
C TRP A 3 -14.04 17.63 20.47
N THR A 4 -15.23 17.83 19.89
CA THR A 4 -15.50 17.70 18.46
C THR A 4 -14.82 18.77 17.63
N GLU A 5 -14.75 20.02 18.10
CA GLU A 5 -14.05 21.12 17.41
C GLU A 5 -12.55 20.89 17.38
N THR A 6 -11.95 20.41 18.48
CA THR A 6 -10.53 20.06 18.55
C THR A 6 -10.20 18.86 17.66
N LEU A 7 -11.10 17.87 17.56
CA LEU A 7 -10.95 16.75 16.63
C LEU A 7 -11.04 17.18 15.16
N THR A 8 -11.91 18.13 14.83
CA THR A 8 -12.01 18.70 13.48
C THR A 8 -10.89 19.68 13.14
N GLU A 9 -10.27 20.31 14.13
CA GLU A 9 -9.10 21.17 13.95
C GLU A 9 -7.80 20.35 13.85
N VAL A 10 -7.73 19.17 14.49
CA VAL A 10 -6.68 18.17 14.24
C VAL A 10 -6.92 17.40 12.94
N ILE A 11 -8.16 17.33 12.45
CA ILE A 11 -8.51 16.97 11.07
C ILE A 11 -8.71 18.28 10.28
N ASP A 12 -7.80 19.26 10.45
CA ASP A 12 -7.79 20.41 9.55
C ASP A 12 -7.61 19.86 8.13
N THR A 13 -8.46 20.32 7.22
CA THR A 13 -8.56 19.88 5.81
C THR A 13 -7.23 19.91 5.03
N ARG A 14 -6.22 20.56 5.62
CA ARG A 14 -4.81 20.58 5.25
C ARG A 14 -4.06 19.29 5.60
N SER A 15 -4.46 18.20 4.94
CA SER A 15 -3.89 16.86 5.10
C SER A 15 -2.36 16.85 4.99
N PHE A 16 -1.76 17.55 4.03
CA PHE A 16 -0.32 17.50 3.77
C PHE A 16 0.52 18.29 4.79
N SER A 17 -0.07 19.27 5.47
CA SER A 17 0.56 19.99 6.58
C SER A 17 0.41 19.27 7.91
N ASN A 18 -0.49 18.28 7.99
CA ASN A 18 -0.84 17.63 9.23
C ASN A 18 -0.03 16.36 9.47
N LEU A 19 0.42 16.17 10.71
CA LEU A 19 1.17 14.99 11.13
C LEU A 19 0.36 13.69 10.94
N TRP A 20 -0.97 13.72 11.08
CA TRP A 20 -1.79 12.52 10.95
C TRP A 20 -1.57 11.82 9.61
N PHE A 21 -1.47 12.59 8.52
CA PHE A 21 -1.32 12.06 7.17
C PHE A 21 0.00 11.31 7.04
N TRP A 22 1.08 11.93 7.50
CA TRP A 22 2.42 11.36 7.46
C TRP A 22 2.56 10.12 8.34
N ILE A 23 1.87 10.06 9.48
CA ILE A 23 1.78 8.83 10.28
C ILE A 23 1.09 7.71 9.49
N VAL A 24 -0.05 7.99 8.86
CA VAL A 24 -0.79 6.99 8.05
C VAL A 24 0.08 6.51 6.88
N VAL A 25 0.75 7.43 6.17
CA VAL A 25 1.70 7.11 5.09
C VAL A 25 2.82 6.20 5.60
N ALA A 26 3.47 6.56 6.71
CA ALA A 26 4.57 5.79 7.28
C ALA A 26 4.14 4.40 7.73
N VAL A 27 3.02 4.28 8.43
CA VAL A 27 2.47 3.00 8.90
C VAL A 27 2.06 2.11 7.73
N THR A 28 1.41 2.68 6.72
CA THR A 28 0.96 1.96 5.52
C THR A 28 2.16 1.38 4.78
N TRP A 29 3.18 2.20 4.50
CA TRP A 29 4.37 1.76 3.77
C TRP A 29 5.27 0.84 4.59
N SER A 30 5.36 1.04 5.91
CA SER A 30 6.07 0.12 6.80
C SER A 30 5.42 -1.27 6.77
N SER A 31 4.09 -1.32 6.88
CA SER A 31 3.32 -2.56 6.85
C SER A 31 3.39 -3.26 5.49
N ALA A 32 3.15 -2.51 4.39
CA ALA A 32 3.24 -3.03 3.02
C ALA A 32 4.66 -3.51 2.68
N SER A 33 5.68 -2.84 3.20
CA SER A 33 7.07 -3.27 3.04
C SER A 33 7.39 -4.50 3.89
N TYR A 34 6.82 -4.64 5.09
CA TYR A 34 7.12 -5.78 5.97
C TYR A 34 6.44 -7.08 5.52
N PHE A 35 5.18 -7.01 5.11
CA PHE A 35 4.43 -8.19 4.67
C PHE A 35 4.55 -8.42 3.16
N VAL A 36 5.24 -9.48 2.76
CA VAL A 36 5.47 -9.85 1.36
C VAL A 36 4.47 -10.94 0.99
N MET A 37 3.47 -10.61 0.18
CA MET A 37 2.31 -11.48 -0.09
C MET A 37 1.67 -12.03 1.21
N GLY A 38 1.56 -11.21 2.24
CA GLY A 38 1.00 -11.61 3.54
C GLY A 38 1.94 -12.39 4.45
N VAL A 39 3.15 -12.74 3.98
CA VAL A 39 4.17 -13.41 4.80
C VAL A 39 5.11 -12.38 5.42
N PRO A 40 5.36 -12.42 6.75
CA PRO A 40 6.38 -11.60 7.40
C PRO A 40 7.77 -11.76 6.78
N PHE A 41 8.47 -10.65 6.55
CA PHE A 41 9.78 -10.66 5.90
C PHE A 41 10.86 -11.45 6.66
N ASP A 42 10.79 -11.46 7.98
CA ASP A 42 11.72 -12.22 8.84
C ASP A 42 11.60 -13.74 8.60
N LEU A 43 10.40 -14.27 8.34
CA LEU A 43 10.22 -15.69 7.98
C LEU A 43 10.94 -16.01 6.67
N ILE A 44 10.85 -15.12 5.68
CA ILE A 44 11.54 -15.29 4.39
C ILE A 44 13.06 -15.29 4.59
N GLN A 45 13.57 -14.36 5.39
CA GLN A 45 15.00 -14.25 5.66
C GLN A 45 15.52 -15.46 6.45
N ARG A 46 14.73 -15.96 7.42
CA ARG A 46 15.03 -17.15 8.20
C ARG A 46 15.08 -18.40 7.33
N ALA A 47 14.06 -18.61 6.49
CA ALA A 47 14.01 -19.72 5.53
C ALA A 47 15.21 -19.72 4.58
N LYS A 48 15.59 -18.54 4.05
CA LYS A 48 16.76 -18.39 3.18
C LYS A 48 18.07 -18.77 3.86
N ARG A 49 18.22 -18.45 5.15
CA ARG A 49 19.47 -18.67 5.91
C ARG A 49 19.59 -20.08 6.48
N GLN A 50 18.50 -20.64 7.01
CA GLN A 50 18.51 -21.86 7.81
C GLN A 50 18.00 -23.09 7.04
N GLY A 51 17.12 -22.91 6.05
CA GLY A 51 16.47 -24.03 5.38
C GLY A 51 15.66 -24.92 6.34
N GLY A 52 15.50 -26.19 6.00
CA GLY A 52 14.85 -27.19 6.86
C GLY A 52 13.44 -26.77 7.30
N GLN A 53 13.18 -26.84 8.61
CA GLN A 53 11.91 -26.44 9.21
C GLN A 53 11.53 -24.99 8.86
N ALA A 54 12.50 -24.06 8.85
CA ALA A 54 12.20 -22.67 8.52
C ALA A 54 11.72 -22.49 7.07
N MET A 55 12.15 -23.36 6.14
CA MET A 55 11.63 -23.37 4.78
C MET A 55 10.20 -23.91 4.71
N GLN A 56 9.91 -24.96 5.47
CA GLN A 56 8.56 -25.53 5.55
C GLN A 56 7.58 -24.50 6.13
N ASP A 57 7.93 -23.84 7.23
CA ASP A 57 7.11 -22.77 7.82
C ASP A 57 6.79 -21.65 6.80
N LEU A 58 7.80 -21.26 6.00
CA LEU A 58 7.62 -20.27 4.94
C LEU A 58 6.67 -20.77 3.86
N GLN A 59 6.84 -22.01 3.40
CA GLN A 59 6.01 -22.60 2.36
C GLN A 59 4.55 -22.70 2.82
N ASP A 60 4.31 -23.10 4.06
CA ASP A 60 2.97 -23.17 4.64
C ASP A 60 2.33 -21.78 4.76
N ALA A 61 3.07 -20.79 5.28
CA ALA A 61 2.60 -19.41 5.38
C ALA A 61 2.28 -18.81 3.99
N ALA A 62 3.13 -19.07 3.00
CA ALA A 62 2.92 -18.63 1.62
C ALA A 62 1.70 -19.32 1.01
N ARG A 63 1.52 -20.62 1.23
CA ARG A 63 0.36 -21.39 0.76
C ARG A 63 -0.95 -20.86 1.34
N ILE A 64 -1.01 -20.64 2.65
CA ILE A 64 -2.19 -20.06 3.32
C ILE A 64 -2.51 -18.68 2.73
N SER A 65 -1.49 -17.84 2.56
CA SER A 65 -1.66 -16.49 2.01
C SER A 65 -2.13 -16.51 0.55
N CYS A 66 -1.54 -17.37 -0.28
CA CYS A 66 -1.97 -17.59 -1.67
C CYS A 66 -3.44 -17.99 -1.73
N ASN A 67 -3.85 -18.99 -0.95
CA ASN A 67 -5.22 -19.47 -0.92
C ASN A 67 -6.19 -18.35 -0.54
N ARG A 68 -5.85 -17.51 0.45
CA ARG A 68 -6.68 -16.38 0.86
C ARG A 68 -6.85 -15.33 -0.24
N PHE A 69 -5.76 -14.92 -0.90
CA PHE A 69 -5.83 -13.92 -1.97
C PHE A 69 -6.60 -14.45 -3.19
N LEU A 70 -6.36 -15.71 -3.56
CA LEU A 70 -6.99 -16.31 -4.72
C LEU A 70 -8.47 -16.61 -4.46
N HIS A 71 -8.84 -17.08 -3.26
CA HIS A 71 -10.24 -17.25 -2.89
C HIS A 71 -11.01 -15.92 -2.94
N MET A 72 -10.41 -14.83 -2.46
CA MET A 72 -11.00 -13.50 -2.57
C MET A 72 -11.16 -13.07 -4.03
N ALA A 73 -10.14 -13.29 -4.86
CA ALA A 73 -10.21 -12.96 -6.29
C ALA A 73 -11.22 -13.82 -7.06
N ASP A 74 -11.33 -15.11 -6.74
CA ASP A 74 -12.21 -16.06 -7.41
C ASP A 74 -13.68 -15.80 -7.01
N THR A 75 -13.94 -15.37 -5.77
CA THR A 75 -15.30 -15.13 -5.25
C THR A 75 -15.81 -13.73 -5.56
N ALA A 76 -14.95 -12.71 -5.43
CA ALA A 76 -15.35 -11.31 -5.47
C ALA A 76 -14.59 -10.48 -6.52
N GLY A 77 -13.78 -11.10 -7.38
CA GLY A 77 -12.85 -10.38 -8.28
C GLY A 77 -13.53 -9.36 -9.20
N LEU A 78 -14.67 -9.71 -9.82
CA LEU A 78 -15.39 -8.79 -10.70
C LEU A 78 -15.93 -7.57 -9.93
N TRP A 79 -16.56 -7.81 -8.78
CA TRP A 79 -17.07 -6.74 -7.92
C TRP A 79 -15.94 -5.86 -7.36
N LEU A 80 -14.83 -6.48 -6.97
CA LEU A 80 -13.65 -5.78 -6.46
C LEU A 80 -13.06 -4.85 -7.53
N VAL A 81 -12.87 -5.33 -8.76
CA VAL A 81 -12.35 -4.51 -9.86
C VAL A 81 -13.29 -3.36 -10.18
N GLY A 82 -14.60 -3.63 -10.25
CA GLY A 82 -15.61 -2.59 -10.48
C GLY A 82 -15.59 -1.52 -9.40
N PHE A 83 -15.60 -1.93 -8.13
CA PHE A 83 -15.56 -1.02 -7.00
C PHE A 83 -14.25 -0.20 -6.95
N VAL A 84 -13.09 -0.85 -7.09
CA VAL A 84 -11.78 -0.17 -7.05
C VAL A 84 -11.65 0.84 -8.19
N THR A 85 -12.06 0.48 -9.40
CA THR A 85 -12.00 1.39 -10.56
C THR A 85 -12.96 2.56 -10.39
N PHE A 86 -14.18 2.32 -9.91
CA PHE A 86 -15.15 3.37 -9.59
C PHE A 86 -14.63 4.29 -8.50
N PHE A 87 -14.10 3.72 -7.40
CA PHE A 87 -13.51 4.46 -6.28
C PHE A 87 -12.40 5.39 -6.76
N HIS A 88 -11.40 4.88 -7.49
CA HIS A 88 -10.31 5.70 -8.04
C HIS A 88 -10.83 6.78 -8.99
N SER A 89 -11.77 6.44 -9.88
CA SER A 89 -12.32 7.41 -10.83
C SER A 89 -13.04 8.57 -10.10
N ALA A 90 -13.90 8.25 -9.14
CA ALA A 90 -14.59 9.25 -8.33
C ALA A 90 -13.59 10.07 -7.50
N MET A 91 -12.61 9.42 -6.89
CA MET A 91 -11.63 10.09 -6.04
C MET A 91 -10.70 11.00 -6.83
N LEU A 92 -10.27 10.61 -8.03
CA LEU A 92 -9.49 11.46 -8.93
C LEU A 92 -10.24 12.72 -9.34
N VAL A 93 -11.54 12.61 -9.64
CA VAL A 93 -12.38 13.78 -9.93
C VAL A 93 -12.46 14.69 -8.70
N ILE A 94 -12.80 14.16 -7.52
CA ILE A 94 -12.91 14.97 -6.31
C ILE A 94 -11.54 15.60 -5.92
N ALA A 95 -10.47 14.83 -6.04
CA ALA A 95 -9.11 15.24 -5.70
C ALA A 95 -8.58 16.35 -6.62
N PHE A 96 -8.71 16.19 -7.95
CA PHE A 96 -8.01 17.06 -8.90
C PHE A 96 -8.92 18.01 -9.67
N TRP A 97 -10.21 17.66 -9.88
CA TRP A 97 -11.16 18.59 -10.50
C TRP A 97 -11.75 19.57 -9.47
N TYR A 98 -12.19 19.06 -8.32
CA TYR A 98 -12.73 19.88 -7.24
C TYR A 98 -11.65 20.39 -6.27
N TRP A 99 -10.38 19.99 -6.49
CA TRP A 99 -9.23 20.41 -5.70
C TRP A 99 -9.35 20.12 -4.19
N VAL A 100 -9.96 19.00 -3.83
CA VAL A 100 -10.14 18.59 -2.43
C VAL A 100 -8.87 17.91 -1.92
N GLU A 101 -8.16 18.56 -1.00
CA GLU A 101 -6.86 18.08 -0.49
C GLU A 101 -6.94 16.70 0.20
N PHE A 102 -7.97 16.47 1.01
CA PHE A 102 -8.18 15.18 1.68
C PHE A 102 -8.34 14.02 0.68
N ALA A 103 -9.05 14.27 -0.43
CA ALA A 103 -9.21 13.28 -1.49
C ALA A 103 -7.88 13.01 -2.22
N GLN A 104 -7.06 14.04 -2.45
CA GLN A 104 -5.71 13.89 -3.01
C GLN A 104 -4.83 13.03 -2.09
N ALA A 105 -4.87 13.30 -0.79
CA ALA A 105 -4.13 12.55 0.22
C ALA A 105 -4.51 11.06 0.23
N ILE A 106 -5.81 10.76 0.19
CA ILE A 106 -6.30 9.37 0.09
C ILE A 106 -5.84 8.73 -1.21
N GLU A 107 -6.00 9.39 -2.35
CA GLU A 107 -5.68 8.83 -3.66
C GLU A 107 -4.18 8.53 -3.81
N LEU A 108 -3.31 9.39 -3.28
CA LEU A 108 -1.85 9.20 -3.27
C LEU A 108 -1.41 7.97 -2.46
N ILE A 109 -2.22 7.51 -1.50
CA ILE A 109 -1.98 6.26 -0.77
C ILE A 109 -2.68 5.09 -1.47
N ALA A 110 -3.94 5.25 -1.84
CA ALA A 110 -4.77 4.18 -2.37
C ALA A 110 -4.23 3.64 -3.70
N LEU A 111 -3.84 4.54 -4.62
CA LEU A 111 -3.40 4.16 -5.96
C LEU A 111 -2.17 3.23 -5.96
N PRO A 112 -1.05 3.58 -5.29
CA PRO A 112 0.09 2.66 -5.23
C PRO A 112 -0.23 1.38 -4.44
N MET A 113 -1.12 1.43 -3.44
CA MET A 113 -1.55 0.23 -2.72
C MET A 113 -2.35 -0.72 -3.61
N THR A 114 -3.18 -0.22 -4.53
CA THR A 114 -3.85 -1.02 -5.56
C THR A 114 -2.84 -1.71 -6.47
N LEU A 115 -1.76 -1.03 -6.87
CA LEU A 115 -0.68 -1.64 -7.66
C LEU A 115 0.06 -2.75 -6.89
N VAL A 116 0.37 -2.52 -5.61
CA VAL A 116 0.99 -3.52 -4.74
C VAL A 116 0.08 -4.75 -4.61
N PHE A 117 -1.22 -4.53 -4.38
CA PHE A 117 -2.21 -5.59 -4.29
C PHE A 117 -2.28 -6.42 -5.59
N GLU A 118 -2.24 -5.77 -6.75
CA GLU A 118 -2.21 -6.46 -8.03
C GLU A 118 -0.94 -7.33 -8.17
N LEU A 119 0.23 -6.80 -7.82
CA LEU A 119 1.48 -7.59 -7.81
C LEU A 119 1.39 -8.79 -6.87
N THR A 120 0.77 -8.62 -5.70
CA THR A 120 0.52 -9.69 -4.74
C THR A 120 -0.36 -10.79 -5.36
N LEU A 121 -1.46 -10.42 -6.03
CA LEU A 121 -2.36 -11.37 -6.66
C LEU A 121 -1.69 -12.12 -7.83
N ARG A 122 -0.92 -11.40 -8.66
CA ARG A 122 -0.12 -12.00 -9.75
C ARG A 122 0.89 -13.01 -9.21
N LEU A 123 1.59 -12.67 -8.12
CA LEU A 123 2.53 -13.60 -7.49
C LEU A 123 1.80 -14.81 -6.88
N ALA A 124 0.66 -14.61 -6.21
CA ALA A 124 -0.11 -15.72 -5.63
C ALA A 124 -0.56 -16.71 -6.71
N ARG A 125 -1.03 -16.21 -7.87
CA ARG A 125 -1.35 -17.05 -9.03
C ARG A 125 -0.13 -17.80 -9.53
N GLU A 126 1.01 -17.11 -9.71
CA GLU A 126 2.25 -17.72 -10.18
C GLU A 126 2.75 -18.83 -9.23
N VAL A 127 2.66 -18.62 -7.91
CA VAL A 127 3.02 -19.62 -6.89
C VAL A 127 2.11 -20.85 -7.00
N ARG A 128 0.79 -20.66 -7.14
CA ARG A 128 -0.19 -21.75 -7.26
C ARG A 128 -0.03 -22.54 -8.56
N GLU A 129 0.10 -21.84 -9.69
CA GLU A 129 0.13 -22.46 -11.03
C GLU A 129 1.44 -23.19 -11.30
N ARG A 130 2.57 -22.67 -10.83
CA ARG A 130 3.90 -23.26 -11.07
C ARG A 130 4.39 -24.14 -9.93
N GLY A 131 3.65 -24.23 -8.82
CA GLY A 131 4.07 -24.97 -7.63
C GLY A 131 5.40 -24.45 -7.08
N LEU A 132 5.55 -23.12 -6.96
CA LEU A 132 6.82 -22.53 -6.56
C LEU A 132 7.19 -22.90 -5.12
N GLU A 133 8.35 -23.50 -4.95
CA GLU A 133 8.80 -24.04 -3.67
C GLU A 133 10.28 -23.72 -3.38
N GLY A 134 10.67 -23.93 -2.12
CA GLY A 134 12.07 -23.84 -1.69
C GLY A 134 12.77 -22.53 -2.10
N PRO A 135 14.00 -22.61 -2.65
CA PRO A 135 14.75 -21.43 -3.07
C PRO A 135 14.08 -20.59 -4.17
N GLU A 136 13.26 -21.19 -5.03
CA GLU A 136 12.58 -20.46 -6.09
C GLU A 136 11.45 -19.58 -5.54
N LEU A 137 10.67 -20.10 -4.60
CA LEU A 137 9.67 -19.33 -3.86
C LEU A 137 10.30 -18.12 -3.17
N VAL A 138 11.42 -18.33 -2.46
CA VAL A 138 12.18 -17.24 -1.81
C VAL A 138 12.59 -16.18 -2.83
N ARG A 139 13.15 -16.58 -3.99
CA ARG A 139 13.58 -15.64 -5.04
C ARG A 139 12.41 -14.78 -5.53
N LYS A 140 11.24 -15.39 -5.74
CA LYS A 140 10.04 -14.71 -6.23
C LYS A 140 9.43 -13.76 -5.20
N LEU A 141 9.39 -14.17 -3.92
CA LEU A 141 8.99 -13.29 -2.81
C LEU A 141 9.93 -12.08 -2.67
N MET A 142 11.25 -12.30 -2.75
CA MET A 142 12.23 -11.21 -2.71
C MET A 142 12.06 -10.24 -3.88
N ARG A 143 11.75 -10.75 -5.08
CA ARG A 143 11.46 -9.91 -6.25
C ARG A 143 10.18 -9.09 -6.05
N HIS A 144 9.13 -9.68 -5.49
CA HIS A 144 7.91 -8.94 -5.16
C HIS A 144 8.19 -7.82 -4.15
N ARG A 145 8.93 -8.11 -3.08
CA ARG A 145 9.36 -7.09 -2.12
C ARG A 145 10.11 -5.93 -2.78
N PHE A 146 11.05 -6.22 -3.67
CA PHE A 146 11.80 -5.20 -4.40
C PHE A 146 10.86 -4.26 -5.16
N TRP A 147 9.88 -4.81 -5.90
CA TRP A 147 8.91 -4.00 -6.62
C TRP A 147 7.99 -3.21 -5.68
N THR A 148 7.53 -3.80 -4.57
CA THR A 148 6.75 -3.10 -3.55
C THR A 148 7.52 -1.91 -2.97
N GLN A 149 8.81 -2.08 -2.67
CA GLN A 149 9.67 -1.00 -2.18
C GLN A 149 9.91 0.08 -3.23
N LEU A 150 10.08 -0.30 -4.50
CA LEU A 150 10.25 0.67 -5.58
C LEU A 150 8.98 1.52 -5.77
N ILE A 151 7.80 0.89 -5.78
CA ILE A 151 6.51 1.60 -5.83
C ILE A 151 6.40 2.54 -4.63
N GLY A 152 6.77 2.07 -3.43
CA GLY A 152 6.76 2.88 -2.22
C GLY A 152 7.68 4.08 -2.28
N MET A 153 8.91 3.90 -2.75
CA MET A 153 9.86 4.99 -2.91
C MET A 153 9.32 6.05 -3.88
N VAL A 154 8.78 5.63 -5.03
CA VAL A 154 8.19 6.55 -6.02
C VAL A 154 6.95 7.24 -5.45
N ALA A 155 6.06 6.50 -4.79
CA ALA A 155 4.84 7.05 -4.19
C ALA A 155 5.14 8.06 -3.09
N LEU A 156 6.07 7.74 -2.17
CA LEU A 156 6.50 8.63 -1.10
C LEU A 156 7.13 9.91 -1.66
N PHE A 157 7.97 9.78 -2.68
CA PHE A 157 8.59 10.91 -3.34
C PHE A 157 7.55 11.84 -3.98
N VAL A 158 6.64 11.29 -4.79
CA VAL A 158 5.55 12.05 -5.42
C VAL A 158 4.65 12.70 -4.37
N THR A 159 4.29 11.96 -3.32
CA THR A 159 3.46 12.45 -2.21
C THR A 159 4.12 13.61 -1.48
N ALA A 160 5.42 13.51 -1.19
CA ALA A 160 6.18 14.58 -0.54
C ALA A 160 6.33 15.82 -1.42
N MET A 161 6.66 15.64 -2.69
CA MET A 161 6.73 16.77 -3.63
C MET A 161 5.38 17.49 -3.76
N PHE A 162 4.31 16.72 -3.97
CA PHE A 162 2.98 17.28 -4.12
C PHE A 162 2.48 17.94 -2.82
N GLY A 163 2.70 17.30 -1.67
CA GLY A 163 2.35 17.87 -0.38
C GLY A 163 3.10 19.17 -0.06
N MET A 164 4.40 19.24 -0.39
CA MET A 164 5.17 20.49 -0.27
C MET A 164 4.62 21.57 -1.20
N TYR A 165 4.30 21.22 -2.45
CA TYR A 165 3.68 22.17 -3.39
C TYR A 165 2.37 22.73 -2.83
N GLN A 166 1.46 21.87 -2.35
CA GLN A 166 0.21 22.31 -1.73
C GLN A 166 0.46 23.24 -0.53
N ASN A 167 1.35 22.83 0.38
CA ASN A 167 1.69 23.62 1.57
C ASN A 167 2.25 25.01 1.22
N LEU A 168 3.06 25.12 0.16
CA LEU A 168 3.62 26.40 -0.30
C LEU A 168 2.57 27.29 -0.98
N THR A 169 1.67 26.71 -1.78
CA THR A 169 0.60 27.48 -2.46
C THR A 169 -0.48 27.98 -1.51
N MET A 170 -0.75 27.25 -0.40
CA MET A 170 -1.73 27.65 0.61
C MET A 170 -1.14 28.49 1.74
N SER A 171 0.19 28.63 1.82
CA SER A 171 0.83 29.55 2.75
C SER A 171 0.64 30.99 2.27
N PRO A 172 -0.03 31.88 3.02
CA PRO A 172 -0.10 33.28 2.63
C PRO A 172 1.33 33.83 2.65
N ILE A 173 1.81 34.34 1.52
CA ILE A 173 3.05 35.11 1.48
C ILE A 173 2.85 36.27 2.48
N PRO A 174 3.64 36.37 3.58
CA PRO A 174 3.54 37.52 4.46
C PRO A 174 4.10 38.71 3.67
N GLY A 175 3.21 39.53 3.11
CA GLY A 175 3.66 40.52 2.15
C GLY A 175 2.67 41.54 1.64
N TRP A 176 1.44 41.68 2.19
CA TRP A 176 0.67 42.92 2.21
C TRP A 176 -0.28 42.91 3.41
#